data_AF-A0A0N1K7C7-F1
#
_entry.id   AF-A0A0N1K7C7-F1
#
_cell.length_a   1.000
_cell.length_b   1.000
_cell.length_c   1.000
_cell.angle_alpha   90.00
_cell.angle_beta   90.00
_cell.angle_gamma   90.00
#
_symmetry.space_group_name_H-M   'P 1'
#
loop_
_entity.id
_entity.type
_entity.pdbx_description
1 polymer ?
#
loop_
_entity_poly.entity_id
_entity_poly.type
_entity_poly.pdbx_seq_one_letter_code
_entity_poly.pdbx_strand_id
1 'polypeptide(L)' 'ELLLVCKADEVRCKRIDVDYASHSAHVERIHDQLLEVLSDLSPRASQVPLFSTVTGELLDTAGMDGEYWYT' A
#
# COMPACT_ATOMS: atom_id res chain seq x y z
N GLU A 1 -9.89 -20.97 -2.11
CA GLU A 1 -10.48 -21.45 -0.85
C GLU A 1 -11.43 -20.41 -0.22
N LEU A 2 -10.95 -19.21 0.15
CA LEU A 2 -11.76 -18.19 0.84
C LEU A 2 -13.12 -17.86 0.19
N LEU A 3 -13.19 -17.68 -1.15
CA LEU A 3 -14.45 -17.42 -1.85
C LEU A 3 -15.49 -18.55 -1.68
N LEU A 4 -15.03 -19.80 -1.56
CA LEU A 4 -15.93 -20.94 -1.32
C LEU A 4 -16.46 -20.92 0.10
N VAL A 5 -15.60 -20.58 1.08
CA VAL A 5 -15.99 -20.41 2.49
C VAL A 5 -17.02 -19.30 2.63
N CYS A 6 -16.74 -18.10 2.10
CA CYS A 6 -17.70 -16.99 2.15
C CYS A 6 -19.04 -17.34 1.49
N LYS A 7 -19.02 -18.12 0.38
CA LYS A 7 -20.26 -18.59 -0.26
C LYS A 7 -21.04 -19.56 0.64
N ALA A 8 -20.36 -20.48 1.33
CA ALA A 8 -20.98 -21.41 2.26
C ALA A 8 -21.61 -20.68 3.46
N ASP A 9 -20.97 -19.60 3.91
CA ASP A 9 -21.42 -18.75 5.02
C ASP A 9 -22.44 -17.67 4.59
N GLU A 10 -22.90 -17.69 3.35
CA GLU A 10 -23.82 -16.69 2.76
C GLU A 10 -23.28 -15.23 2.83
N VAL A 11 -21.96 -15.06 2.96
CA VAL A 11 -21.28 -13.77 2.96
C VAL A 11 -21.01 -13.32 1.52
N ARG A 12 -21.49 -12.13 1.16
CA ARG A 12 -21.23 -11.53 -0.14
C ARG A 12 -19.74 -11.25 -0.32
N CYS A 13 -19.11 -11.93 -1.27
CA CYS A 13 -17.74 -11.71 -1.69
C CYS A 13 -17.65 -11.63 -3.22
N LYS A 14 -16.63 -10.94 -3.73
CA LYS A 14 -16.38 -10.81 -5.17
C LYS A 14 -14.88 -10.83 -5.43
N ARG A 15 -14.45 -11.57 -6.46
CA ARG A 15 -13.08 -11.45 -6.98
C ARG A 15 -12.92 -10.10 -7.69
N ILE A 16 -11.88 -9.36 -7.32
CA ILE A 16 -11.50 -8.13 -8.01
C ILE A 16 -10.81 -8.50 -9.32
N ASP A 17 -11.18 -7.82 -10.40
CA ASP A 17 -10.58 -7.98 -11.73
C ASP A 17 -9.28 -7.16 -11.79
N VAL A 18 -8.19 -7.80 -11.37
CA VAL A 18 -6.85 -7.20 -11.28
C VAL A 18 -5.80 -8.30 -11.43
N ASP A 19 -4.67 -7.95 -12.05
CA ASP A 19 -3.63 -8.92 -12.43
C ASP A 19 -2.61 -9.20 -11.32
N TYR A 20 -2.67 -8.47 -10.19
CA TYR A 20 -1.73 -8.59 -9.09
C TYR A 20 -2.36 -8.25 -7.73
N ALA A 21 -1.68 -8.64 -6.65
CA ALA A 21 -2.13 -8.45 -5.26
C ALA A 21 -1.29 -7.39 -4.55
N SER A 22 -1.67 -6.11 -4.65
CA SER A 22 -0.89 -4.95 -4.20
C SER A 22 -0.54 -4.92 -2.71
N HIS A 23 -1.50 -5.22 -1.82
CA HIS A 23 -1.33 -5.12 -0.37
C HIS A 23 -1.16 -6.50 0.27
N SER A 24 -0.13 -7.23 -0.17
CA SER A 24 0.13 -8.59 0.31
C SER A 24 1.62 -8.93 0.22
N ALA A 25 2.07 -9.99 0.88
CA ALA A 25 3.46 -10.46 0.78
C ALA A 25 3.97 -10.69 -0.66
N HIS A 26 3.07 -10.82 -1.65
CA HIS A 26 3.45 -10.94 -3.06
C HIS A 26 4.20 -9.71 -3.61
N VAL A 27 4.06 -8.51 -3.01
CA VAL A 27 4.83 -7.33 -3.41
C VAL A 27 6.23 -7.26 -2.78
N GLU A 28 6.56 -8.08 -1.79
CA GLU A 28 7.90 -8.09 -1.16
C GLU A 28 9.01 -8.33 -2.20
N ARG A 29 8.73 -9.09 -3.26
CA ARG A 29 9.67 -9.37 -4.35
C ARG A 29 10.17 -8.13 -5.12
N ILE A 30 9.47 -7.00 -5.03
CA ILE A 30 9.85 -5.75 -5.70
C ILE A 30 10.39 -4.69 -4.72
N HIS A 31 10.50 -4.99 -3.43
CA HIS A 31 10.91 -4.05 -2.39
C HIS A 31 12.21 -3.31 -2.76
N ASP A 32 13.31 -4.04 -2.91
CA ASP A 32 14.63 -3.44 -3.14
C ASP A 32 14.68 -2.66 -4.45
N GLN A 33 14.05 -3.19 -5.51
CA GLN A 33 13.97 -2.51 -6.80
C GLN A 33 13.17 -1.20 -6.72
N LEU A 34 12.08 -1.19 -5.94
CA LEU A 34 11.26 0.00 -5.75
C LEU A 34 12.05 1.08 -4.98
N LEU A 35 12.73 0.71 -3.91
CA LEU A 35 13.59 1.62 -3.15
C LEU A 35 14.71 2.21 -4.01
N GLU A 36 15.33 1.40 -4.88
CA GLU A 36 16.34 1.88 -5.83
C GLU A 36 15.76 2.91 -6.80
N VAL A 37 14.59 2.65 -7.40
CA VAL A 37 13.95 3.59 -8.34
C VAL A 37 13.50 4.88 -7.64
N LEU A 38 13.19 4.81 -6.35
CA LEU A 38 12.74 5.96 -5.55
C LEU A 38 13.87 6.64 -4.76
N SER A 39 15.14 6.27 -4.96
CA SER A 39 16.27 6.77 -4.16
C SER A 39 16.46 8.28 -4.22
N ASP A 40 16.07 8.88 -5.34
CA ASP A 40 16.28 10.30 -5.63
C ASP A 40 15.13 11.19 -5.15
N LEU A 41 14.12 10.62 -4.48
CA LEU A 41 13.05 11.39 -3.89
C LEU A 41 13.60 12.36 -2.84
N SER A 42 13.14 13.61 -2.93
CA SER A 42 13.41 14.65 -1.91
C SER A 42 12.08 15.21 -1.39
N PRO A 43 11.35 14.45 -0.55
CA PRO A 43 10.06 14.87 -0.01
C PRO A 43 10.21 16.12 0.86
N ARG A 44 9.13 16.88 1.01
CA ARG A 44 9.12 18.13 1.80
C ARG A 44 7.83 18.20 2.60
N ALA A 45 7.87 18.96 3.68
CA ALA A 45 6.68 19.28 4.45
C ALA A 45 5.66 20.02 3.58
N SER A 46 4.44 19.49 3.54
CA SER A 46 3.29 20.07 2.86
C SER A 46 2.75 21.24 3.68
N GLN A 47 2.23 22.26 2.99
CA GLN A 47 1.51 23.35 3.64
C GLN A 47 0.09 22.94 4.06
N VAL A 48 -0.45 21.88 3.43
CA VAL A 48 -1.76 21.33 3.73
C VAL A 48 -1.57 20.06 4.58
N PRO A 49 -2.25 19.94 5.73
CA PRO A 49 -2.18 18.73 6.55
C PRO A 49 -2.60 17.48 5.76
N LEU A 50 -1.79 16.43 5.84
CA LEU A 50 -2.07 15.13 5.23
C LEU A 50 -2.35 14.11 6.33
N PHE A 51 -3.50 13.44 6.25
CA PHE A 51 -3.83 12.30 7.10
C PHE A 51 -3.57 11.01 6.32
N SER A 52 -2.58 10.24 6.75
CA SER A 52 -2.11 9.06 6.05
C SER A 52 -3.09 7.90 6.21
N THR A 53 -3.45 7.22 5.12
CA THR A 53 -4.26 5.99 5.17
C THR A 53 -3.43 4.75 5.52
N VAL A 54 -2.10 4.87 5.53
CA VAL A 54 -1.18 3.81 5.96
C VAL A 54 -1.08 3.80 7.48
N THR A 55 -0.81 4.95 8.09
CA THR A 55 -0.59 5.05 9.55
C THR A 55 -1.85 5.42 10.32
N GLY A 56 -2.87 6.00 9.66
CA GLY A 56 -4.09 6.46 10.33
C GLY A 56 -3.88 7.71 11.17
N GLU A 57 -2.87 8.53 10.86
CA GLU A 57 -2.49 9.72 11.62
C GLU A 57 -2.12 10.90 10.69
N LEU A 58 -2.04 12.11 11.25
CA LEU A 58 -1.41 13.24 10.55
C LEU A 58 0.07 12.94 10.31
N LEU A 59 0.51 13.11 9.07
CA LEU A 59 1.86 12.80 8.63
C LEU A 59 2.62 14.08 8.25
N ASP A 60 3.88 14.17 8.69
CA ASP A 60 4.83 15.08 8.06
C ASP A 60 5.26 14.50 6.71
N THR A 61 4.84 15.14 5.62
CA THR A 61 5.10 14.65 4.26
C THR A 61 6.58 14.75 3.86
N ALA A 62 7.45 15.34 4.69
CA ALA A 62 8.90 15.21 4.54
C ALA A 62 9.39 13.76 4.74
N GLY A 63 8.61 12.91 5.42
CA GLY A 63 8.89 11.48 5.61
C GLY A 63 8.32 10.56 4.53
N MET A 64 7.74 11.09 3.44
CA MET A 64 7.20 10.26 2.35
C MET A 64 8.30 9.79 1.37
N ASP A 65 9.30 9.10 1.91
CA ASP A 65 10.43 8.51 1.18
C ASP A 65 10.06 7.18 0.50
N GLY A 66 11.04 6.51 -0.10
CA GLY A 66 10.81 5.24 -0.80
C GLY A 66 10.20 4.14 0.08
N GLU A 67 10.54 4.12 1.37
CA GLU A 67 9.99 3.16 2.35
C GLU A 67 8.51 3.46 2.62
N TYR A 68 8.16 4.73 2.81
CA TYR A 68 6.75 5.13 2.97
C TYR A 68 5.90 4.74 1.76
N TRP A 69 6.42 4.89 0.53
CA TRP A 69 5.68 4.53 -0.68
C TRP A 69 5.60 3.02 -0.95
N TYR A 70 6.47 2.22 -0.33
CA TYR A 70 6.38 0.77 -0.38
C TYR A 70 5.21 0.23 0.49
N THR A 71 4.90 0.92 1.60
CA THR A 71 3.91 0.48 2.60
C THR A 71 2.45 0.69 2.24
#